data_AF-A0A7C5LHD6-F1
#
_entry.id   AF-A0A7C5LHD6-F1
#
_cell.length_a   1.000
_cell.length_b   1.000
_cell.length_c   1.000
_cell.angle_alpha   90.00
_cell.angle_beta   90.00
_cell.angle_gamma   90.00
#
_symmetry.space_group_name_H-M   'P 1'
#
loop_
_entity.id
_entity.type
_entity.pdbx_description
1 polymer ?
#
loop_
_entity_poly.entity_id
_entity_poly.type
_entity_poly.pdbx_seq_one_letter_code
_entity_poly.pdbx_strand_id
1 'polypeptide(L)'
;MKCRMFVTTVALALCAAVGALAADKPGKGEGRPHHGPGLLPPPIVEKLTADQKAKYDTILADYQKAMQDAAGDKEKMKTARKDAHEKAIALLTDDQKAELKKLGPPPGKRGEGPRKPKENK
;
A
#
# COMPACT_ATOMS: atom_id res chain seq x y z
N MET A 1 -10.12 -6.29 -46.83
CA MET A 1 -9.55 -5.05 -46.26
C MET A 1 -8.70 -5.44 -45.05
N LYS A 2 -7.51 -4.85 -44.93
CA LYS A 2 -6.39 -5.32 -44.11
C LYS A 2 -6.64 -5.19 -42.60
N CYS A 3 -6.33 -6.25 -41.86
CA CYS A 3 -6.19 -6.31 -40.40
C CYS A 3 -5.10 -5.35 -39.90
N ARG A 4 -5.35 -4.65 -38.79
CA ARG A 4 -4.29 -4.06 -37.96
C ARG A 4 -4.61 -4.24 -36.48
N MET A 5 -4.06 -5.31 -35.91
CA MET A 5 -3.84 -5.49 -34.49
C MET A 5 -2.90 -4.38 -33.99
N PHE A 6 -3.30 -3.64 -32.96
CA PHE A 6 -2.41 -2.74 -32.23
C PHE A 6 -1.85 -3.47 -31.01
N VAL A 7 -0.64 -4.01 -31.15
CA VAL A 7 0.20 -4.48 -30.04
C VAL A 7 0.98 -3.27 -29.53
N THR A 8 0.63 -2.76 -28.35
CA THR A 8 1.31 -1.63 -27.73
C THR A 8 2.44 -2.15 -26.85
N THR A 9 3.65 -2.18 -27.41
CA THR A 9 4.88 -2.58 -26.73
C THR A 9 5.29 -1.51 -25.72
N VAL A 10 5.16 -1.79 -24.42
CA VAL A 10 5.68 -0.94 -23.35
C VAL A 10 7.20 -1.15 -23.25
N ALA A 11 7.98 -0.21 -23.77
CA ALA A 11 9.42 -0.18 -23.57
C ALA A 11 9.74 0.31 -22.16
N LEU A 12 10.12 -0.62 -21.28
CA LEU A 12 10.71 -0.32 -19.97
C LEU A 12 12.14 0.20 -20.20
N ALA A 13 12.33 1.52 -20.11
CA ALA A 13 13.64 2.14 -20.16
C ALA A 13 14.40 1.88 -18.85
N LEU A 14 15.32 0.91 -18.87
CA LEU A 14 16.41 0.82 -17.91
C LEU A 14 17.48 1.86 -18.30
N CYS A 15 17.74 2.84 -17.44
CA CYS A 15 19.01 3.57 -17.43
C CYS A 15 19.50 3.73 -16.00
N ALA A 16 20.69 3.17 -15.79
CA ALA A 16 21.46 3.18 -14.56
C ALA A 16 22.21 4.50 -14.39
N ALA A 17 22.35 4.95 -13.15
CA ALA A 17 23.41 5.87 -12.75
C ALA A 17 24.13 5.28 -11.54
N VAL A 18 25.44 5.07 -11.72
CA VAL A 18 26.42 4.60 -10.73
C VAL A 18 27.00 5.83 -10.02
N GLY A 19 27.22 5.75 -8.71
CA GLY A 19 28.00 6.75 -7.96
C GLY A 19 27.99 6.48 -6.46
N ALA A 20 29.11 5.95 -5.95
CA ALA A 20 29.34 5.56 -4.56
C ALA A 20 29.48 6.75 -3.60
N LEU A 21 29.03 6.60 -2.35
CA LEU A 21 29.76 7.01 -1.14
C LEU A 21 29.12 6.42 0.14
N ALA A 22 29.96 5.71 0.89
CA ALA A 22 30.01 5.44 2.34
C ALA A 22 28.80 5.58 3.30
N ALA A 23 28.75 4.60 4.23
CA ALA A 23 28.24 4.65 5.61
C ALA A 23 26.77 5.10 5.78
N ASP A 24 25.86 4.25 6.22
CA ASP A 24 25.83 3.65 7.54
C ASP A 24 24.80 2.52 7.46
N LYS A 25 25.08 1.35 8.05
CA LYS A 25 24.01 0.37 8.28
C LYS A 25 23.12 1.00 9.37
N PRO A 26 21.87 1.45 9.11
CA PRO A 26 21.01 1.74 10.23
C PRO A 26 20.77 0.42 10.92
N GLY A 27 21.21 0.38 12.18
CA GLY A 27 21.13 -0.77 13.05
C GLY A 27 19.75 -1.41 12.98
N LYS A 28 19.79 -2.74 13.01
CA LYS A 28 18.71 -3.64 13.36
C LYS A 28 18.08 -3.17 14.67
N GLY A 29 17.16 -2.22 14.59
CA GLY A 29 16.19 -1.95 15.63
C GLY A 29 15.08 -2.97 15.44
N GLU A 30 15.00 -3.94 16.34
CA GLU A 30 13.81 -4.77 16.57
C GLU A 30 12.67 -3.88 17.10
N GLY A 31 12.23 -2.93 16.28
CA GLY A 31 10.96 -2.26 16.45
C GLY A 31 9.89 -3.23 15.99
N ARG A 32 9.04 -3.66 16.92
CA ARG A 32 7.84 -4.45 16.65
C ARG A 32 7.19 -3.91 15.37
N PRO A 33 6.81 -4.77 14.40
CA PRO A 33 6.23 -4.30 13.15
C PRO A 33 5.04 -3.41 13.51
N HIS A 34 5.18 -2.12 13.20
CA HIS A 34 4.11 -1.16 13.36
C HIS A 34 2.96 -1.68 12.50
N HIS A 35 1.93 -2.25 13.13
CA HIS A 35 0.61 -2.40 12.54
C HIS A 35 -0.01 -1.00 12.40
N GLY A 36 0.60 -0.18 11.55
CA GLY A 36 -0.10 0.94 10.93
C GLY A 36 -1.26 0.39 10.09
N PRO A 37 -2.21 1.24 9.69
CA PRO A 37 -3.24 0.85 8.73
C PRO A 37 -2.55 0.45 7.42
N GLY A 38 -2.27 -0.85 7.27
CA GLY A 38 -1.62 -1.40 6.10
C GLY A 38 -2.43 -1.11 4.85
N LEU A 39 -1.73 -0.82 3.75
CA LEU A 39 -2.35 -0.61 2.44
C LEU A 39 -2.95 -1.91 1.88
N LEU A 40 -2.43 -3.05 2.32
CA LEU A 40 -2.88 -4.39 1.94
C LEU A 40 -3.20 -5.17 3.22
N PRO A 41 -4.16 -6.11 3.16
CA PRO A 41 -4.45 -6.96 4.31
C PRO A 41 -3.25 -7.88 4.63
N PRO A 42 -3.03 -8.22 5.92
CA PRO A 42 -1.86 -8.99 6.34
C PRO A 42 -1.60 -10.29 5.55
N PRO A 43 -2.61 -11.11 5.20
CA PRO A 43 -2.38 -12.35 4.45
C PRO A 43 -1.75 -12.14 3.07
N ILE A 44 -1.96 -10.98 2.45
CA ILE A 44 -1.35 -10.65 1.15
C ILE A 44 0.08 -10.15 1.34
N VAL A 45 0.32 -9.32 2.37
CA VAL A 45 1.65 -8.79 2.71
C VAL A 45 2.62 -9.93 3.06
N GLU A 46 2.14 -10.95 3.76
CA GLU A 46 2.95 -12.12 4.14
C GLU A 46 3.39 -12.95 2.92
N LYS A 47 2.57 -12.99 1.86
CA LYS A 47 2.82 -13.70 0.60
C LYS A 47 3.62 -12.92 -0.43
N LEU A 48 4.03 -11.69 -0.12
CA LEU A 48 4.90 -10.90 -1.00
C LEU A 48 6.30 -11.52 -1.06
N THR A 49 6.91 -11.51 -2.24
CA THR A 49 8.33 -11.83 -2.41
C THR A 49 9.23 -10.76 -1.77
N ALA A 50 10.52 -11.06 -1.58
CA ALA A 50 11.46 -10.09 -1.01
C ALA A 50 11.51 -8.77 -1.81
N ASP A 51 11.52 -8.87 -3.14
CA ASP A 51 11.53 -7.69 -4.03
C ASP A 51 10.21 -6.90 -3.96
N GLN A 52 9.07 -7.60 -3.85
CA GLN A 52 7.77 -6.96 -3.67
C GLN A 52 7.68 -6.26 -2.31
N LYS A 53 8.23 -6.86 -1.24
CA LYS A 53 8.29 -6.25 0.09
C LYS A 53 9.11 -4.96 0.10
N ALA A 54 10.29 -4.95 -0.50
CA ALA A 54 11.11 -3.74 -0.59
C ALA A 54 10.37 -2.58 -1.28
N LYS A 55 9.65 -2.88 -2.38
CA LYS A 55 8.83 -1.88 -3.09
C LYS A 55 7.61 -1.47 -2.26
N TYR A 56 6.96 -2.42 -1.59
CA TYR A 56 5.83 -2.16 -0.71
C TYR A 56 6.21 -1.25 0.47
N ASP A 57 7.35 -1.49 1.10
CA ASP A 57 7.87 -0.67 2.21
C ASP A 57 8.16 0.76 1.75
N THR A 58 8.67 0.94 0.53
CA THR A 58 8.86 2.26 -0.09
C THR A 58 7.52 2.99 -0.26
N ILE A 59 6.51 2.30 -0.82
CA ILE A 59 5.15 2.86 -0.98
C ILE A 59 4.55 3.22 0.38
N LEU A 60 4.78 2.39 1.40
CA LEU A 60 4.27 2.60 2.74
C LEU A 60 4.90 3.83 3.40
N ALA A 61 6.20 4.03 3.23
CA ALA A 61 6.91 5.22 3.70
C ALA A 61 6.38 6.50 3.03
N ASP A 62 6.22 6.47 1.70
CA ASP A 62 5.65 7.60 0.95
C ASP A 62 4.22 7.92 1.39
N TYR A 63 3.40 6.89 1.60
CA TYR A 63 2.03 7.04 2.10
C TYR A 63 2.00 7.65 3.50
N GLN A 64 2.88 7.20 4.42
CA GLN A 64 2.96 7.76 5.76
C GLN A 64 3.31 9.25 5.72
N LYS A 65 4.27 9.63 4.88
CA LYS A 65 4.62 11.04 4.66
C LYS A 65 3.45 11.84 4.10
N ALA A 66 2.80 11.33 3.04
CA ALA A 66 1.62 11.96 2.46
C ALA A 66 0.47 12.12 3.47
N MET A 67 0.28 11.17 4.39
CA MET A 67 -0.72 11.26 5.45
C MET A 67 -0.37 12.29 6.53
N GLN A 68 0.91 12.47 6.83
CA GLN A 68 1.38 13.55 7.71
C GLN A 68 1.16 14.92 7.05
N ASP A 69 1.50 15.05 5.77
CA ASP A 69 1.31 16.29 5.00
C ASP A 69 -0.18 16.61 4.79
N ALA A 70 -1.03 15.59 4.70
CA ALA A 70 -2.48 15.71 4.58
C ALA A 70 -3.20 15.83 5.94
N ALA A 71 -2.48 15.98 7.06
CA ALA A 71 -3.07 16.02 8.40
C ALA A 71 -4.20 17.05 8.50
N GLY A 72 -5.40 16.59 8.89
CA GLY A 72 -6.60 17.42 9.01
C GLY A 72 -7.43 17.58 7.73
N ASP A 73 -6.91 17.20 6.56
CA ASP A 73 -7.63 17.27 5.28
C ASP A 73 -8.10 15.87 4.86
N LYS A 74 -9.39 15.60 5.11
CA LYS A 74 -10.00 14.28 4.85
C LYS A 74 -9.96 13.88 3.38
N GLU A 75 -10.10 14.82 2.46
CA GLU A 75 -10.07 14.50 1.02
C GLU A 75 -8.65 14.19 0.57
N LYS A 76 -7.65 14.95 1.02
CA LYS A 76 -6.25 14.62 0.74
C LYS A 76 -5.84 13.27 1.33
N MET A 77 -6.25 12.96 2.55
CA MET A 77 -5.99 11.64 3.14
C MET A 77 -6.63 10.50 2.34
N LYS A 78 -7.86 10.70 1.87
CA LYS A 78 -8.59 9.69 1.06
C LYS A 78 -7.89 9.46 -0.28
N THR A 79 -7.46 10.54 -0.94
CA THR A 79 -6.69 10.46 -2.19
C THR A 79 -5.34 9.79 -1.97
N ALA A 80 -4.56 10.23 -0.98
CA ALA A 80 -3.27 9.61 -0.63
C ALA A 80 -3.41 8.11 -0.34
N ARG A 81 -4.48 7.71 0.36
CA ARG A 81 -4.77 6.31 0.63
C ARG A 81 -5.12 5.53 -0.64
N LYS A 82 -5.96 6.09 -1.52
CA LYS A 82 -6.31 5.44 -2.79
C LYS A 82 -5.09 5.25 -3.68
N ASP A 83 -4.32 6.32 -3.87
CA ASP A 83 -3.14 6.29 -4.74
C ASP A 83 -2.10 5.28 -4.25
N ALA A 84 -1.83 5.27 -2.94
CA ALA A 84 -0.91 4.31 -2.34
C ALA A 84 -1.44 2.87 -2.43
N HIS A 85 -2.75 2.66 -2.26
CA HIS A 85 -3.38 1.35 -2.40
C HIS A 85 -3.33 0.84 -3.84
N GLU A 86 -3.56 1.69 -4.84
CA GLU A 86 -3.44 1.32 -6.26
C GLU A 86 -2.01 0.95 -6.63
N LYS A 87 -1.01 1.71 -6.16
CA LYS A 87 0.41 1.36 -6.32
C LYS A 87 0.74 0.01 -5.66
N ALA A 88 0.21 -0.25 -4.46
CA ALA A 88 0.42 -1.52 -3.78
C ALA A 88 -0.23 -2.70 -4.53
N ILE A 89 -1.43 -2.53 -5.10
CA ILE A 89 -2.09 -3.55 -5.94
C ILE A 89 -1.32 -3.79 -7.24
N ALA A 90 -0.72 -2.75 -7.83
CA ALA A 90 0.06 -2.89 -9.06
C ALA A 90 1.31 -3.77 -8.87
N LEU A 91 1.83 -3.89 -7.64
CA LEU A 91 2.93 -4.81 -7.32
C LEU A 91 2.49 -6.28 -7.23
N LEU A 92 1.20 -6.54 -7.06
CA LEU A 92 0.68 -7.89 -6.87
C LEU A 92 0.62 -8.66 -8.19
N THR A 93 0.89 -9.96 -8.12
CA THR A 93 0.59 -10.90 -9.20
C THR A 93 -0.91 -11.10 -9.35
N ASP A 94 -1.36 -11.65 -10.48
CA ASP A 94 -2.78 -11.87 -10.71
C ASP A 94 -3.39 -12.86 -9.71
N ASP A 95 -2.62 -13.85 -9.25
CA ASP A 95 -3.01 -14.77 -8.18
C ASP A 95 -3.19 -14.05 -6.84
N GLN A 96 -2.26 -13.17 -6.46
CA GLN A 96 -2.34 -12.37 -5.24
C GLN A 96 -3.54 -11.39 -5.30
N LYS A 97 -3.84 -10.82 -6.47
CA LYS A 97 -5.04 -9.97 -6.67
C LYS A 97 -6.32 -10.78 -6.53
N ALA A 98 -6.35 -12.02 -7.03
CA ALA A 98 -7.50 -12.90 -6.88
C ALA A 98 -7.75 -13.24 -5.40
N GLU A 99 -6.70 -13.50 -4.62
CA GLU A 99 -6.81 -13.67 -3.17
C GLU A 99 -7.28 -12.40 -2.46
N LEU A 100 -6.76 -11.24 -2.84
CA LEU A 100 -7.19 -9.96 -2.28
C LEU A 100 -8.70 -9.74 -2.47
N LYS A 101 -9.26 -10.10 -3.63
CA LYS A 101 -10.71 -10.04 -3.90
C LYS A 101 -11.52 -10.99 -3.00
N LYS A 102 -10.96 -12.16 -2.66
CA LYS A 102 -11.63 -13.16 -1.78
C LYS A 102 -11.71 -12.70 -0.33
N LEU A 103 -10.76 -11.87 0.12
CA LEU A 103 -10.73 -11.38 1.50
C LEU A 103 -11.87 -10.38 1.81
N GLY A 104 -12.57 -9.89 0.79
CA GLY A 104 -13.65 -8.92 0.95
C GLY A 104 -13.15 -7.57 1.49
N PRO A 105 -14.03 -6.55 1.53
CA PRO A 105 -13.68 -5.32 2.24
C PRO A 105 -13.41 -5.65 3.72
N PRO A 106 -12.46 -4.95 4.37
CA PRO A 106 -12.19 -5.14 5.79
C PRO A 106 -13.53 -5.05 6.55
N PRO A 107 -13.76 -5.91 7.57
CA PRO A 107 -15.02 -5.92 8.29
C PRO A 107 -15.35 -4.50 8.73
N GLY A 108 -16.40 -3.94 8.10
CA GLY A 108 -16.84 -2.58 8.38
C GLY A 108 -17.04 -2.42 9.89
N LYS A 109 -16.68 -1.24 10.41
CA LYS A 109 -16.75 -0.86 11.83
C LYS A 109 -17.79 -1.68 12.61
N ARG A 110 -17.36 -2.77 13.25
CA ARG A 110 -18.14 -3.45 14.28
C ARG A 110 -18.15 -2.50 15.48
N GLY A 111 -19.14 -1.60 15.55
CA GLY A 111 -19.28 -0.70 16.69
C GLY A 111 -19.98 0.63 16.49
N GLU A 112 -20.97 0.74 15.60
CA GLU A 112 -22.07 1.71 15.79
C GLU A 112 -23.32 0.94 16.20
N GLY A 113 -23.23 0.21 17.31
CA GLY A 113 -24.43 -0.09 18.09
C GLY A 113 -25.00 1.24 18.61
N PRO A 114 -26.33 1.38 18.76
CA PRO A 114 -26.93 2.60 19.26
C PRO A 114 -26.31 2.95 20.61
N ARG A 115 -25.62 4.10 20.69
CA ARG A 115 -25.23 4.67 21.97
C ARG A 115 -26.52 5.04 22.70
N LYS A 116 -27.04 4.15 23.54
CA LYS A 116 -28.08 4.52 24.49
C LYS A 116 -27.53 5.69 25.32
N PRO A 117 -28.22 6.84 25.39
CA PRO A 117 -27.85 7.91 26.30
C PRO A 117 -27.81 7.34 27.71
N LYS A 118 -26.75 7.61 28.47
CA LYS A 118 -26.79 7.40 29.92
C LYS A 118 -27.80 8.41 30.48
N GLU A 119 -28.99 7.94 30.84
CA GLU A 119 -29.86 8.65 31.77
C GLU A 119 -29.11 8.77 33.09
N ASN A 120 -28.65 9.98 33.41
CA ASN A 120 -28.22 10.31 34.76
C ASN A 120 -29.47 10.36 35.64
N LYS A 121 -29.47 9.55 36.69
CA LYS A 121 -30.46 9.56 37.77
C LYS A 121 -29.97 10.42 38.92
#